data_AF-A0A6L9IGD6-F1
#
_entry.id   AF-A0A6L9IGD6-F1
#
_cell.length_a   1.000
_cell.length_b   1.000
_cell.length_c   1.000
_cell.angle_alpha   90.00
_cell.angle_beta   90.00
_cell.angle_gamma   90.00
#
_symmetry.space_group_name_H-M   'P 1'
#
loop_
_entity.id
_entity.type
_entity.pdbx_description
1 polymer ?
#
loop_
_entity_poly.entity_id
_entity_poly.type
_entity_poly.pdbx_seq_one_letter_code
_entity_poly.pdbx_strand_id
1 'polypeptide(L)'
;MSRWEGKYVIGLTGNIAVGKSVVRRMLQQLGAYTIDADGLSHQAMEPGAPAYKPVVATFGNFILDSENRINRAMLGQIVFSNPTALAKLEAIVHPIVNQVVNVLIKRAKQPVIVIEAIKLLEGNLASAVDTVWVVDATPQTQLRRLVEKRGMSPQDAQQRVAAQNAQSDKVARANYVIKNDGNVEETFRAVQTGWNNVLREIGVQRAPAPERPPTVKPIQPRPPQQTTPPPAPPQPSTAPPTDQQPPVPVAPPAQTTAESQDLDLDVRRGMPSNAEAIAQFITMVSEKTVERMDIMMAFGEKSYLLAQDKDERMVGLIGWQVENLITRVDEVYLTPDVPQMSLVRTLVEATEDASRDLQSEVSFIFLPKETPQPVIDAFLKAGYDYLKLETIKFPAWREAAHERMSSELVGLMKQLREDRVMKPI
;
A
#
# COMPACT_ATOMS: atom_id res chain seq x y z
N MET A 1 12.23 -2.74 30.40
CA MET A 1 11.34 -3.77 29.83
C MET A 1 10.38 -3.06 28.90
N SER A 2 10.18 -3.56 27.68
CA SER A 2 9.24 -2.97 26.72
C SER A 2 7.83 -2.91 27.33
N ARG A 3 7.07 -1.87 27.01
CA ARG A 3 5.66 -1.73 27.42
C ARG A 3 4.78 -2.85 26.85
N TRP A 4 5.16 -3.41 25.71
CA TRP A 4 4.41 -4.47 25.03
C TRP A 4 5.25 -5.74 24.95
N GLU A 5 4.81 -6.77 25.66
CA GLU A 5 5.53 -8.05 25.71
C GLU A 5 5.72 -8.67 24.32
N GLY A 6 6.92 -9.14 24.03
CA GLY A 6 7.28 -9.75 22.75
C GLY A 6 7.32 -8.77 21.57
N LYS A 7 7.23 -7.46 21.82
CA LYS A 7 7.30 -6.41 20.79
C LYS A 7 8.47 -5.49 21.05
N TYR A 8 9.04 -5.00 19.95
CA TYR A 8 9.99 -3.90 19.94
C TYR A 8 9.37 -2.74 19.18
N VAL A 9 9.16 -1.62 19.85
CA VAL A 9 8.37 -0.50 19.32
C VAL A 9 9.26 0.68 19.00
N ILE A 10 9.28 1.05 17.72
CA ILE A 10 9.95 2.24 17.18
C ILE A 10 8.93 3.39 17.17
N GLY A 11 9.23 4.46 17.88
CA GLY A 11 8.53 5.73 17.74
C GLY A 11 9.13 6.54 16.60
N LEU A 12 8.41 6.69 15.49
CA LEU A 12 8.85 7.45 14.32
C LEU A 12 8.28 8.88 14.35
N THR A 13 9.14 9.88 14.33
CA THR A 13 8.71 11.28 14.33
C THR A 13 9.62 12.18 13.49
N GLY A 14 9.33 13.47 13.49
CA GLY A 14 9.97 14.49 12.67
C GLY A 14 8.98 15.58 12.26
N ASN A 15 9.50 16.74 11.86
CA ASN A 15 8.68 17.88 11.48
C ASN A 15 7.88 17.66 10.18
N ILE A 16 7.12 18.68 9.78
CA ILE A 16 6.33 18.63 8.56
C ILE A 16 7.25 18.43 7.35
N ALA A 17 6.78 17.69 6.33
CA ALA A 17 7.47 17.50 5.05
C ALA A 17 8.90 16.89 5.10
N VAL A 18 9.35 16.37 6.24
CA VAL A 18 10.63 15.62 6.34
C VAL A 18 10.54 14.20 5.73
N GLY A 19 9.34 13.71 5.41
CA GLY A 19 9.12 12.41 4.78
C GLY A 19 8.97 11.22 5.74
N LYS A 20 8.39 11.44 6.93
CA LYS A 20 8.06 10.38 7.90
C LYS A 20 7.30 9.21 7.28
N SER A 21 6.25 9.49 6.52
CA SER A 21 5.40 8.47 5.93
C SER A 21 6.13 7.61 4.89
N VAL A 22 7.13 8.18 4.20
CA VAL A 22 8.02 7.42 3.30
C VAL A 22 8.86 6.44 4.11
N VAL A 23 9.50 6.90 5.20
CA VAL A 23 10.29 6.04 6.09
C VAL A 23 9.42 4.95 6.75
N ARG A 24 8.20 5.28 7.18
CA ARG A 24 7.24 4.30 7.72
C ARG A 24 6.96 3.20 6.69
N ARG A 25 6.68 3.56 5.44
CA ARG A 25 6.43 2.60 4.36
C ARG A 25 7.66 1.72 4.06
N MET A 26 8.86 2.29 4.08
CA MET A 26 10.10 1.51 3.97
C MET A 26 10.25 0.48 5.10
N LEU A 27 9.94 0.86 6.34
CA LEU A 27 9.94 -0.07 7.47
C LEU A 27 8.86 -1.16 7.34
N GLN A 28 7.68 -0.80 6.83
CA GLN A 28 6.63 -1.78 6.51
C GLN A 28 7.09 -2.80 5.47
N GLN A 29 7.79 -2.34 4.43
CA GLN A 29 8.37 -3.20 3.39
C GLN A 29 9.37 -4.18 3.98
N LEU A 30 10.20 -3.71 4.92
CA LEU A 30 11.19 -4.53 5.64
C LEU A 30 10.58 -5.52 6.65
N GLY A 31 9.27 -5.45 6.89
CA GLY A 31 8.53 -6.41 7.71
C GLY A 31 7.98 -5.86 9.03
N ALA A 32 8.08 -4.56 9.29
CA ALA A 32 7.46 -3.95 10.46
C ALA A 32 5.92 -3.88 10.32
N TYR A 33 5.21 -4.00 11.44
CA TYR A 33 3.83 -3.54 11.51
C TYR A 33 3.82 -2.04 11.78
N THR A 34 3.11 -1.25 10.98
CA THR A 34 3.17 0.21 11.11
C THR A 34 1.82 0.82 11.45
N ILE A 35 1.85 1.85 12.29
CA ILE A 35 0.67 2.54 12.81
C ILE A 35 0.85 4.04 12.57
N ASP A 36 -0.11 4.66 11.90
CA ASP A 36 -0.20 6.12 11.76
C ASP A 36 -1.12 6.67 12.84
N ALA A 37 -0.54 7.23 13.91
CA ALA A 37 -1.32 7.75 15.03
C ALA A 37 -2.12 9.01 14.67
N ASP A 38 -1.63 9.81 13.72
CA ASP A 38 -2.33 11.02 13.26
C ASP A 38 -3.53 10.61 12.39
N GLY A 39 -3.37 9.60 11.53
CA GLY A 39 -4.45 8.97 10.77
C GLY A 39 -5.53 8.36 11.67
N LEU A 40 -5.13 7.61 12.72
CA LEU A 40 -6.06 7.09 13.72
C LEU A 40 -6.78 8.21 14.49
N SER A 41 -6.12 9.33 14.76
CA SER A 41 -6.75 10.48 15.43
C SER A 41 -7.88 11.06 14.57
N HIS A 42 -7.69 11.15 13.25
CA HIS A 42 -8.75 11.55 12.33
C HIS A 42 -9.91 10.55 12.33
N GLN A 43 -9.61 9.25 12.18
CA GLN A 43 -10.64 8.21 12.18
C GLN A 43 -11.45 8.16 13.48
N ALA A 44 -10.82 8.43 14.62
CA ALA A 44 -11.51 8.47 15.91
C ALA A 44 -12.57 9.58 15.99
N MET A 45 -12.43 10.63 15.17
CA MET A 45 -13.32 11.77 15.08
C MET A 45 -14.33 11.67 13.93
N GLU A 46 -14.35 10.60 13.14
CA GLU A 46 -15.35 10.45 12.07
C GLU A 46 -16.76 10.19 12.63
N PRO A 47 -17.85 10.54 11.90
CA PRO A 47 -19.19 10.23 12.34
C PRO A 47 -19.37 8.75 12.68
N GLY A 48 -19.88 8.48 13.88
CA GLY A 48 -20.01 7.12 14.43
C GLY A 48 -18.77 6.61 15.17
N ALA A 49 -17.64 7.31 15.14
CA ALA A 49 -16.45 6.96 15.92
C ALA A 49 -16.52 7.54 17.36
N PRO A 50 -15.76 6.96 18.31
CA PRO A 50 -15.91 7.29 19.74
C PRO A 50 -15.61 8.75 20.11
N ALA A 51 -14.73 9.45 19.38
CA ALA A 51 -14.38 10.83 19.70
C ALA A 51 -15.35 11.85 19.08
N TYR A 52 -16.15 11.46 18.07
CA TYR A 52 -17.00 12.40 17.33
C TYR A 52 -17.98 13.16 18.23
N LYS A 53 -18.84 12.46 18.97
CA LYS A 53 -19.85 13.12 19.83
C LYS A 53 -19.20 13.99 20.92
N PRO A 54 -18.18 13.53 21.66
CA PRO A 54 -17.49 14.37 22.64
C PRO A 54 -16.84 15.62 22.04
N VAL A 55 -16.22 15.51 20.85
CA VAL A 55 -15.62 16.67 20.17
C VAL A 55 -16.69 17.67 19.76
N VAL A 56 -17.77 17.21 19.12
CA VAL A 56 -18.90 18.08 18.72
C VAL A 56 -19.55 18.75 19.93
N ALA A 57 -19.73 18.02 21.04
CA ALA A 57 -20.26 18.60 22.27
C ALA A 57 -19.35 19.68 22.89
N THR A 58 -18.03 19.53 22.75
CA THR A 58 -17.04 20.45 23.33
C THR A 58 -16.85 21.72 22.50
N PHE A 59 -16.81 21.57 21.17
CA PHE A 59 -16.48 22.65 20.25
C PHE A 59 -17.70 23.20 19.51
N GLY A 60 -18.87 22.56 19.61
CA GLY A 60 -20.12 23.00 19.01
C GLY A 60 -20.34 22.53 17.57
N ASN A 61 -21.59 22.53 17.13
CA ASN A 61 -21.99 22.04 15.80
C ASN A 61 -21.43 22.87 14.64
N PHE A 62 -20.97 24.10 14.88
CA PHE A 62 -20.43 24.95 13.81
C PHE A 62 -19.12 24.40 13.22
N ILE A 63 -18.47 23.46 13.89
CA ILE A 63 -17.30 22.74 13.33
C ILE A 63 -17.70 21.67 12.30
N LEU A 64 -18.99 21.43 12.09
CA LEU A 64 -19.48 20.40 11.18
C LEU A 64 -19.60 20.92 9.75
N ASP A 65 -19.30 20.07 8.76
CA ASP A 65 -19.57 20.33 7.35
C ASP A 65 -21.02 19.99 6.96
N SER A 66 -21.38 20.15 5.68
CA SER A 66 -22.72 19.85 5.15
C SER A 66 -23.12 18.38 5.24
N GLU A 67 -22.17 17.47 5.47
CA GLU A 67 -22.38 16.03 5.63
C GLU A 67 -22.34 15.61 7.10
N ASN A 68 -22.36 16.56 8.04
CA ASN A 68 -22.17 16.35 9.48
C ASN A 68 -20.83 15.72 9.86
N ARG A 69 -19.77 15.87 9.06
CA ARG A 69 -18.40 15.50 9.47
C ARG A 69 -17.73 16.67 10.15
N ILE A 70 -16.73 16.39 11.00
CA ILE A 70 -15.91 17.45 11.58
C ILE A 70 -15.04 18.08 10.50
N ASN A 71 -15.23 19.37 10.24
CA ASN A 71 -14.36 20.19 9.40
C ASN A 71 -13.02 20.39 10.10
N ARG A 72 -12.05 19.55 9.76
CA ARG A 72 -10.69 19.54 10.33
C ARG A 72 -9.95 20.87 10.15
N ALA A 73 -10.17 21.58 9.04
CA ALA A 73 -9.54 22.87 8.81
C ALA A 73 -10.06 23.91 9.82
N MET A 74 -11.37 23.94 10.02
CA MET A 74 -12.01 24.83 10.99
C MET A 74 -11.65 24.48 12.43
N LEU A 75 -11.74 23.19 12.80
CA LEU A 75 -11.32 22.73 14.13
C LEU A 75 -9.84 23.06 14.39
N GLY A 76 -8.98 22.84 13.39
CA GLY A 76 -7.56 23.18 13.41
C GLY A 76 -7.32 24.66 13.73
N GLN A 77 -8.03 25.58 13.06
CA GLN A 77 -7.90 27.02 13.34
C GLN A 77 -8.20 27.36 14.80
N ILE A 78 -9.21 26.71 15.39
CA ILE A 78 -9.62 26.95 16.79
C ILE A 78 -8.56 26.40 17.75
N VAL A 79 -8.13 25.16 17.57
CA VAL A 79 -7.23 24.51 18.54
C VAL A 79 -5.79 25.01 18.42
N PHE A 80 -5.31 25.35 17.22
CA PHE A 80 -3.94 25.86 17.07
C PHE A 80 -3.79 27.33 17.46
N SER A 81 -4.88 28.08 17.58
CA SER A 81 -4.86 29.45 18.11
C SER A 81 -5.06 29.53 19.63
N ASN A 82 -5.48 28.43 20.28
CA ASN A 82 -5.80 28.40 21.70
C ASN A 82 -5.26 27.13 22.39
N PRO A 83 -4.19 27.22 23.19
CA PRO A 83 -3.60 26.08 23.90
C PRO A 83 -4.59 25.31 24.79
N THR A 84 -5.52 26.00 25.44
CA THR A 84 -6.57 25.37 26.27
C THR A 84 -7.54 24.56 25.41
N ALA A 85 -7.91 25.08 24.24
CA ALA A 85 -8.76 24.37 23.28
C ALA A 85 -8.06 23.11 22.76
N LEU A 86 -6.78 23.21 22.42
CA LEU A 86 -5.96 22.06 22.02
C LEU A 86 -5.90 20.99 23.12
N ALA A 87 -5.63 21.38 24.37
CA ALA A 87 -5.59 20.43 25.49
C ALA A 87 -6.93 19.70 25.68
N LYS A 88 -8.07 20.38 25.49
CA LYS A 88 -9.40 19.74 25.52
C LYS A 88 -9.57 18.72 24.40
N LEU A 89 -9.18 19.05 23.17
CA LEU A 89 -9.26 18.12 22.05
C LEU A 89 -8.38 16.89 22.30
N GLU A 90 -7.13 17.10 22.73
CA GLU A 90 -6.17 16.05 23.04
C GLU A 90 -6.67 15.13 24.18
N ALA A 91 -7.28 15.68 25.23
CA ALA A 91 -7.86 14.91 26.33
C ALA A 91 -9.01 13.99 25.88
N ILE A 92 -9.75 14.36 24.83
CA ILE A 92 -10.80 13.54 24.25
C ILE A 92 -10.21 12.45 23.33
N VAL A 93 -9.31 12.84 22.43
CA VAL A 93 -8.84 11.98 21.34
C VAL A 93 -7.75 11.00 21.80
N HIS A 94 -6.78 11.44 22.61
CA HIS A 94 -5.63 10.61 22.97
C HIS A 94 -6.00 9.30 23.68
N PRO A 95 -6.94 9.24 24.64
CA PRO A 95 -7.32 7.98 25.28
C PRO A 95 -7.83 6.94 24.27
N ILE A 96 -8.65 7.37 23.30
CA ILE A 96 -9.23 6.50 22.26
C ILE A 96 -8.12 6.00 21.34
N VAL A 97 -7.26 6.89 20.85
CA VAL A 97 -6.14 6.52 19.97
C VAL A 97 -5.17 5.58 20.69
N ASN A 98 -4.84 5.85 21.96
CA ASN A 98 -3.99 4.98 22.76
C ASN A 98 -4.60 3.58 22.94
N GLN A 99 -5.92 3.48 23.15
CA GLN A 99 -6.61 2.19 23.22
C GLN A 99 -6.50 1.43 21.88
N VAL A 100 -6.75 2.11 20.76
CA VAL A 100 -6.65 1.52 19.42
C VAL A 100 -5.23 1.06 19.12
N VAL A 101 -4.22 1.91 19.36
CA VAL A 101 -2.80 1.57 19.20
C VAL A 101 -2.44 0.32 20.01
N ASN A 102 -2.87 0.24 21.27
CA ASN A 102 -2.62 -0.93 22.12
C ASN A 102 -3.27 -2.21 21.56
N VAL A 103 -4.50 -2.12 21.03
CA VAL A 103 -5.18 -3.26 20.39
C VAL A 103 -4.43 -3.71 19.16
N LEU A 104 -4.02 -2.78 18.30
CA LEU A 104 -3.28 -3.07 17.07
C LEU A 104 -1.93 -3.73 17.38
N ILE A 105 -1.16 -3.20 18.34
CA ILE A 105 0.14 -3.76 18.75
C ILE A 105 -0.01 -5.19 19.28
N LYS A 106 -1.01 -5.44 20.14
CA LYS A 106 -1.26 -6.77 20.72
C LYS A 106 -1.65 -7.81 19.67
N ARG A 107 -2.36 -7.39 18.61
CA ARG A 107 -2.80 -8.25 17.51
C ARG A 107 -1.73 -8.46 16.43
N ALA A 108 -0.76 -7.55 16.33
CA ALA A 108 0.30 -7.65 15.34
C ALA A 108 1.11 -8.95 15.55
N LYS A 109 1.37 -9.69 14.47
CA LYS A 109 2.22 -10.89 14.51
C LYS A 109 3.71 -10.51 14.49
N GLN A 110 4.02 -9.38 13.87
CA GLN A 110 5.36 -8.85 13.67
C GLN A 110 6.01 -8.52 15.02
N PRO A 111 7.30 -8.84 15.21
CA PRO A 111 8.01 -8.52 16.45
C PRO A 111 8.37 -7.03 16.53
N VAL A 112 8.50 -6.35 15.40
CA VAL A 112 8.81 -4.91 15.36
C VAL A 112 7.58 -4.11 14.94
N ILE A 113 7.24 -3.10 15.75
CA ILE A 113 6.14 -2.18 15.51
C ILE A 113 6.70 -0.77 15.30
N VAL A 114 6.13 -0.01 14.38
CA VAL A 114 6.48 1.39 14.15
C VAL A 114 5.24 2.25 14.38
N ILE A 115 5.32 3.20 15.31
CA ILE A 115 4.26 4.19 15.53
C ILE A 115 4.75 5.53 14.98
N GLU A 116 4.16 5.97 13.87
CA GLU A 116 4.36 7.31 13.32
C GLU A 116 3.44 8.30 14.04
N ALA A 117 4.02 9.35 14.62
CA ALA A 117 3.26 10.46 15.20
C ALA A 117 4.02 11.78 15.10
N ILE A 118 3.33 12.86 14.69
CA ILE A 118 3.93 14.21 14.63
C ILE A 118 4.31 14.70 16.03
N LYS A 119 3.45 14.48 17.02
CA LYS A 119 3.62 14.90 18.43
C LYS A 119 4.16 13.79 19.34
N LEU A 120 5.04 12.94 18.82
CA LEU A 120 5.53 11.78 19.55
C LEU A 120 6.30 12.18 20.82
N LEU A 121 7.14 13.21 20.71
CA LEU A 121 8.09 13.65 21.76
C LEU A 121 7.47 14.60 22.77
N GLU A 122 6.41 15.29 22.36
CA GLU A 122 5.63 16.23 23.14
C GLU A 122 4.57 15.53 24.00
N GLY A 123 4.19 14.29 23.65
CA GLY A 123 3.26 13.46 24.40
C GLY A 123 3.92 12.36 25.23
N ASN A 124 3.07 11.54 25.86
CA ASN A 124 3.49 10.37 26.67
C ASN A 124 3.88 9.14 25.82
N LEU A 125 3.87 9.26 24.49
CA LEU A 125 4.18 8.13 23.61
C LEU A 125 5.70 7.87 23.56
N ALA A 126 6.53 8.91 23.62
CA ALA A 126 7.98 8.77 23.63
C ALA A 126 8.51 7.91 24.78
N SER A 127 7.87 7.96 25.96
CA SER A 127 8.24 7.13 27.11
C SER A 127 7.68 5.71 27.04
N ALA A 128 6.79 5.43 26.09
CA ALA A 128 6.15 4.14 25.91
C ALA A 128 6.86 3.26 24.89
N VAL A 129 7.65 3.84 23.97
CA VAL A 129 8.37 3.13 22.90
C VAL A 129 9.76 2.68 23.36
N ASP A 130 10.33 1.69 22.68
CA ASP A 130 11.67 1.15 22.99
C ASP A 130 12.78 2.02 22.39
N THR A 131 12.53 2.65 21.23
CA THR A 131 13.48 3.53 20.55
C THR A 131 12.77 4.64 19.80
N VAL A 132 13.35 5.84 19.78
CA VAL A 132 12.85 6.98 19.02
C VAL A 132 13.68 7.19 17.77
N TRP A 133 13.02 7.15 16.61
CA TRP A 133 13.59 7.45 15.32
C TRP A 133 13.08 8.80 14.83
N VAL A 134 14.01 9.66 14.41
CA VAL A 134 13.68 10.99 13.87
C VAL A 134 14.06 11.04 12.40
N VAL A 135 13.08 11.33 11.56
CA VAL A 135 13.31 11.69 10.16
C VAL A 135 13.61 13.17 10.08
N ASP A 136 14.68 13.51 9.40
CA ASP A 136 15.22 14.84 9.34
C ASP A 136 15.46 15.29 7.89
N ALA A 137 15.16 16.55 7.63
CA ALA A 137 15.39 17.21 6.35
C ALA A 137 15.59 18.71 6.58
N THR A 138 16.37 19.32 5.70
CA THR A 138 16.62 20.77 5.70
C THR A 138 15.33 21.57 5.50
N PRO A 139 15.23 22.79 6.07
CA PRO A 139 14.10 23.68 5.85
C PRO A 139 13.80 23.94 4.37
N GLN A 140 14.85 24.02 3.53
CA GLN A 140 14.73 24.18 2.09
C GLN A 140 14.01 22.97 1.45
N THR A 141 14.41 21.74 1.82
CA THR A 141 13.73 20.53 1.33
C THR A 141 12.28 20.46 1.82
N GLN A 142 12.00 20.85 3.07
CA GLN A 142 10.64 20.89 3.61
C GLN A 142 9.76 21.86 2.81
N LEU A 143 10.21 23.10 2.62
CA LEU A 143 9.50 24.13 1.86
C LEU A 143 9.21 23.67 0.44
N ARG A 144 10.24 23.16 -0.26
CA ARG A 144 10.09 22.64 -1.62
C ARG A 144 9.00 21.57 -1.68
N ARG A 145 9.02 20.58 -0.78
CA ARG A 145 8.01 19.52 -0.73
C ARG A 145 6.61 20.03 -0.41
N LEU A 146 6.47 21.01 0.49
CA LEU A 146 5.18 21.60 0.81
C LEU A 146 4.55 22.32 -0.39
N VAL A 147 5.37 23.03 -1.18
CA VAL A 147 4.90 23.72 -2.38
C VAL A 147 4.64 22.72 -3.51
N GLU A 148 5.65 21.94 -3.90
CA GLU A 148 5.59 21.10 -5.10
C GLU A 148 4.66 19.88 -4.94
N LYS A 149 4.62 19.26 -3.75
CA LYS A 149 3.86 18.03 -3.53
C LYS A 149 2.54 18.23 -2.81
N ARG A 150 2.40 19.32 -2.03
CA ARG A 150 1.15 19.62 -1.31
C ARG A 150 0.42 20.85 -1.82
N GLY A 151 0.91 21.48 -2.89
CA GLY A 151 0.25 22.63 -3.55
C GLY A 151 0.09 23.85 -2.64
N MET A 152 0.88 23.98 -1.57
CA MET A 152 0.79 25.12 -0.65
C MET A 152 1.42 26.36 -1.25
N SER A 153 0.90 27.54 -0.88
CA SER A 153 1.61 28.78 -1.18
C SER A 153 2.96 28.81 -0.46
N PRO A 154 4.00 29.45 -1.03
CA PRO A 154 5.29 29.59 -0.34
C PRO A 154 5.18 30.25 1.04
N GLN A 155 4.27 31.20 1.20
CA GLN A 155 4.04 31.91 2.47
C GLN A 155 3.42 30.97 3.52
N ASP A 156 2.38 30.21 3.15
CA ASP A 156 1.77 29.24 4.06
C ASP A 156 2.75 28.13 4.45
N ALA A 157 3.56 27.68 3.50
CA ALA A 157 4.60 26.67 3.75
C ALA A 157 5.62 27.19 4.78
N GLN A 158 6.09 28.43 4.64
CA GLN A 158 7.00 29.08 5.59
C GLN A 158 6.38 29.21 6.97
N GLN A 159 5.14 29.70 7.07
CA GLN A 159 4.44 29.82 8.34
C GLN A 159 4.30 28.47 9.04
N ARG A 160 3.94 27.41 8.30
CA ARG A 160 3.79 26.06 8.87
C ARG A 160 5.11 25.47 9.37
N VAL A 161 6.22 25.70 8.66
CA VAL A 161 7.55 25.26 9.10
C VAL A 161 7.97 26.03 10.35
N ALA A 162 7.76 27.35 10.38
CA ALA A 162 8.12 28.20 11.51
C ALA A 162 7.28 27.97 12.78
N ALA A 163 6.04 27.50 12.63
CA ALA A 163 5.14 27.22 13.75
C ALA A 163 5.49 25.93 14.53
N GLN A 164 6.45 25.13 14.05
CA GLN A 164 6.86 23.89 14.72
C GLN A 164 8.06 24.13 15.65
N ASN A 165 8.15 23.31 16.69
CA ASN A 165 9.35 23.24 17.52
C ASN A 165 10.59 22.96 16.66
N ALA A 166 11.75 23.42 17.14
CA ALA A 166 12.99 23.25 16.41
C ALA A 166 13.26 21.76 16.16
N GLN A 167 13.53 21.43 14.90
CA GLN A 167 13.81 20.06 14.50
C GLN A 167 15.06 19.50 15.21
N SER A 168 16.01 20.37 15.57
CA SER A 168 17.18 20.05 16.40
C SER A 168 16.79 19.45 17.75
N ASP A 169 15.70 19.90 18.36
CA ASP A 169 15.25 19.41 19.67
C ASP A 169 14.76 17.97 19.57
N LYS A 170 14.14 17.62 18.42
CA LYS A 170 13.75 16.24 18.13
C LYS A 170 14.97 15.36 17.87
N VAL A 171 15.90 15.84 17.04
CA VAL A 171 17.15 15.15 16.72
C VAL A 171 17.97 14.87 17.99
N ALA A 172 18.04 15.81 18.92
CA ALA A 172 18.75 15.65 20.19
C ALA A 172 18.16 14.55 21.09
N ARG A 173 16.89 14.20 20.91
CA ARG A 173 16.18 13.15 21.64
C ARG A 173 16.06 11.84 20.86
N ALA A 174 16.66 11.74 19.68
CA ALA A 174 16.58 10.57 18.83
C ALA A 174 17.62 9.51 19.24
N ASN A 175 17.21 8.24 19.22
CA ASN A 175 18.13 7.11 19.26
C ASN A 175 18.71 6.82 17.86
N TYR A 176 17.95 7.13 16.81
CA TYR A 176 18.36 6.98 15.42
C TYR A 176 17.84 8.14 14.57
N VAL A 177 18.69 8.70 13.71
CA VAL A 177 18.34 9.83 12.85
C VAL A 177 18.44 9.40 11.40
N ILE A 178 17.38 9.64 10.63
CA ILE A 178 17.33 9.35 9.19
C ILE A 178 17.32 10.68 8.44
N LYS A 179 18.42 10.97 7.74
CA LYS A 179 18.49 12.11 6.83
C LYS A 179 17.74 11.77 5.54
N ASN A 180 16.79 12.63 5.17
CA ASN A 180 15.95 12.48 3.98
C ASN A 180 16.00 13.75 3.12
N ASP A 181 17.19 14.31 2.97
CA ASP A 181 17.49 15.41 2.03
C ASP A 181 17.88 14.90 0.64
N GLY A 182 18.51 13.73 0.60
CA GLY A 182 19.01 13.10 -0.62
C GLY A 182 17.94 12.31 -1.38
N ASN A 183 18.40 11.33 -2.14
CA ASN A 183 17.52 10.48 -2.93
C ASN A 183 16.88 9.37 -2.06
N VAL A 184 15.87 8.72 -2.63
CA VAL A 184 15.10 7.65 -1.97
C VAL A 184 15.96 6.43 -1.63
N GLU A 185 17.03 6.16 -2.39
CA GLU A 185 17.93 5.03 -2.10
C GLU A 185 18.80 5.25 -0.88
N GLU A 186 19.38 6.45 -0.75
CA GLU A 186 20.17 6.83 0.43
C GLU A 186 19.32 6.74 1.69
N THR A 187 18.09 7.24 1.60
CA THR A 187 17.10 7.14 2.68
C THR A 187 16.78 5.68 2.99
N PHE A 188 16.54 4.84 1.98
CA PHE A 188 16.27 3.42 2.16
C PHE A 188 17.46 2.68 2.79
N ARG A 189 18.71 2.99 2.39
CA ARG A 189 19.92 2.41 2.99
C ARG A 189 20.06 2.79 4.46
N ALA A 190 19.76 4.03 4.83
CA ALA A 190 19.73 4.47 6.22
C ALA A 190 18.66 3.70 7.01
N VAL A 191 17.43 3.62 6.49
CA VAL A 191 16.35 2.84 7.11
C VAL A 191 16.74 1.38 7.29
N GLN A 192 17.31 0.74 6.26
CA GLN A 192 17.75 -0.65 6.30
C GLN A 192 18.87 -0.86 7.33
N THR A 193 19.78 0.11 7.48
CA THR A 193 20.86 0.06 8.48
C THR A 193 20.28 0.08 9.89
N GLY A 194 19.40 1.05 10.19
CA GLY A 194 18.70 1.10 11.49
C GLY A 194 17.88 -0.16 11.75
N TRP A 195 17.20 -0.68 10.73
CA TRP A 195 16.37 -1.87 10.83
C TRP A 195 17.21 -3.10 11.18
N ASN A 196 18.35 -3.29 10.51
CA ASN A 196 19.24 -4.41 10.80
C ASN A 196 19.82 -4.32 12.22
N ASN A 197 20.05 -3.12 12.74
CA ASN A 197 20.50 -2.95 14.12
C ASN A 197 19.42 -3.38 15.12
N VAL A 198 18.16 -2.97 14.88
CA VAL A 198 17.01 -3.42 15.69
C VAL A 198 16.87 -4.93 15.66
N LEU A 199 16.94 -5.57 14.47
CA LEU A 199 16.83 -7.03 14.37
C LEU A 199 17.92 -7.77 15.17
N ARG A 200 19.15 -7.24 15.17
CA ARG A 200 20.25 -7.79 15.98
C ARG A 200 19.98 -7.62 17.47
N GLU A 201 19.47 -6.47 17.89
CA GLU A 201 19.15 -6.17 19.29
C GLU A 201 18.08 -7.12 19.85
N ILE A 202 17.05 -7.43 19.05
CA ILE A 202 15.96 -8.33 19.46
C ILE A 202 16.25 -9.82 19.23
N GLY A 203 17.44 -10.18 18.75
CA GLY A 203 17.86 -11.57 18.56
C GLY A 203 17.14 -12.32 17.43
N VAL A 204 16.49 -11.62 16.50
CA VAL A 204 15.85 -12.25 15.34
C VAL A 204 16.93 -12.59 14.31
N GLN A 205 17.34 -13.86 14.24
CA GLN A 205 18.24 -14.35 13.21
C GLN A 205 17.58 -14.24 11.83
N ARG A 206 18.30 -13.65 10.86
CA ARG A 206 17.88 -13.57 9.47
C ARG A 206 17.72 -14.97 8.87
N ALA A 207 16.68 -15.18 8.07
CA ALA A 207 16.80 -16.12 6.95
C ALA A 207 17.94 -15.61 6.02
N PRO A 208 18.84 -16.47 5.54
CA PRO A 208 19.96 -16.03 4.72
C PRO A 208 19.45 -15.25 3.50
N ALA A 209 20.14 -14.16 3.17
CA ALA A 209 19.85 -13.44 1.93
C ALA A 209 20.02 -14.42 0.75
N PRO A 210 19.13 -14.42 -0.25
CA PRO A 210 19.40 -15.16 -1.48
C PRO A 210 20.75 -14.69 -2.02
N GLU A 211 21.60 -15.65 -2.36
CA GLU A 211 22.87 -15.39 -3.01
C GLU A 211 22.65 -14.43 -4.19
N ARG A 212 23.58 -13.50 -4.38
CA ARG A 212 23.54 -12.56 -5.50
C ARG A 212 23.21 -13.34 -6.78
N PRO A 213 22.23 -12.93 -7.59
CA PRO A 213 22.02 -13.55 -8.88
C PRO A 213 23.34 -13.53 -9.65
N PRO A 214 23.72 -14.62 -10.34
CA PRO A 214 24.89 -14.58 -11.20
C PRO A 214 24.73 -13.42 -12.19
N THR A 215 25.82 -12.69 -12.41
CA THR A 215 25.90 -11.57 -13.35
C THR A 215 25.30 -12.01 -14.68
N VAL A 216 24.13 -11.43 -15.04
CA VAL A 216 23.49 -11.67 -16.32
C VAL A 216 24.45 -11.18 -17.40
N LYS A 217 25.03 -12.11 -18.15
CA LYS A 217 25.80 -11.77 -19.36
C LYS A 217 24.84 -11.10 -20.34
N PRO A 218 25.25 -10.03 -21.04
CA PRO A 218 24.42 -9.40 -22.06
C PRO A 218 23.92 -10.44 -23.07
N ILE A 219 22.61 -10.46 -23.30
CA ILE A 219 21.99 -11.26 -24.37
C ILE A 219 22.60 -10.76 -25.67
N GLN A 220 23.45 -11.56 -26.31
CA GLN A 220 23.91 -11.27 -27.66
C GLN A 220 22.72 -11.44 -28.61
N PRO A 221 22.44 -10.45 -29.49
CA PRO A 221 21.38 -10.58 -30.47
C PRO A 221 21.67 -11.78 -31.38
N ARG A 222 20.70 -12.69 -31.50
CA ARG A 222 20.76 -13.81 -32.44
C ARG A 222 20.83 -13.24 -33.86
N PRO A 223 21.77 -13.66 -34.71
CA PRO A 223 21.75 -13.27 -36.12
C PRO A 223 20.47 -13.81 -36.80
N PRO A 224 19.91 -13.07 -37.77
CA PRO A 224 18.65 -13.42 -38.41
C PRO A 224 18.75 -14.78 -39.11
N GLN A 225 17.85 -15.69 -38.74
CA GLN A 225 17.68 -16.97 -39.42
C GLN A 225 17.06 -16.72 -40.79
N GLN A 226 17.72 -17.22 -41.83
CA GLN A 226 17.23 -17.25 -43.20
C GLN A 226 15.93 -18.08 -43.24
N THR A 227 14.85 -17.44 -43.67
CA THR A 227 13.58 -18.08 -43.97
C THR A 227 13.70 -18.86 -45.28
N THR A 228 13.76 -20.18 -45.21
CA THR A 228 13.48 -21.04 -46.36
C THR A 228 11.96 -21.20 -46.51
N PRO A 229 11.41 -21.08 -47.74
CA PRO A 229 9.98 -21.23 -47.97
C PRO A 229 9.53 -22.70 -47.84
N PRO A 230 8.29 -22.97 -47.38
CA PRO A 230 7.76 -24.31 -47.25
C PRO A 230 7.48 -24.96 -48.63
N PRO A 231 7.61 -26.29 -48.77
CA PRO A 231 7.30 -26.99 -50.01
C PRO A 231 5.78 -27.09 -50.26
N ALA A 232 5.42 -27.07 -51.54
CA ALA A 232 4.06 -27.09 -52.05
C ALA A 232 3.27 -28.38 -51.71
N PRO A 233 1.94 -28.32 -51.59
CA PRO A 233 1.09 -29.47 -51.25
C PRO A 233 0.94 -30.47 -52.42
N PRO A 234 0.84 -31.78 -52.15
CA PRO A 234 0.62 -32.80 -53.17
C PRO A 234 -0.83 -32.80 -53.70
N GLN A 235 -0.95 -33.06 -55.00
CA GLN A 235 -2.21 -33.16 -55.75
C GLN A 235 -3.06 -34.39 -55.36
N PRO A 236 -4.40 -34.32 -55.49
CA PRO A 236 -5.31 -35.39 -55.10
C PRO A 236 -5.38 -36.55 -56.10
N SER A 237 -5.37 -37.77 -55.57
CA SER A 237 -5.57 -39.03 -56.30
C SER A 237 -7.05 -39.44 -56.30
N THR A 238 -7.49 -39.95 -57.44
CA THR A 238 -8.85 -40.37 -57.82
C THR A 238 -9.16 -41.82 -57.41
N ALA A 239 -10.35 -42.11 -56.86
CA ALA A 239 -11.22 -43.30 -57.09
C ALA A 239 -12.50 -43.22 -56.17
N PRO A 240 -13.55 -44.06 -56.35
CA PRO A 240 -14.82 -43.78 -57.05
C PRO A 240 -16.06 -43.68 -56.10
N PRO A 241 -17.28 -43.41 -56.60
CA PRO A 241 -18.41 -42.98 -55.78
C PRO A 241 -19.25 -44.14 -55.23
N THR A 242 -19.80 -44.01 -54.02
CA THR A 242 -20.91 -44.85 -53.57
C THR A 242 -21.82 -44.09 -52.58
N ASP A 243 -23.08 -44.00 -53.01
CA ASP A 243 -24.36 -43.84 -52.30
C ASP A 243 -24.61 -42.75 -51.25
N GLN A 244 -25.66 -41.99 -51.57
CA GLN A 244 -26.35 -41.01 -50.76
C GLN A 244 -27.31 -41.70 -49.77
N GLN A 245 -27.34 -41.22 -48.51
CA GLN A 245 -28.49 -41.35 -47.61
C GLN A 245 -28.67 -40.07 -46.77
N PRO A 246 -29.89 -39.50 -46.60
CA PRO A 246 -30.13 -38.23 -45.89
C PRO A 246 -30.20 -38.36 -44.34
N PRO A 247 -30.26 -37.23 -43.59
CA PRO A 247 -29.64 -37.09 -42.26
C PRO A 247 -30.56 -37.44 -41.07
N VAL A 248 -29.92 -37.71 -39.92
CA VAL A 248 -30.56 -37.77 -38.59
C VAL A 248 -29.81 -36.80 -37.65
N PRO A 249 -30.48 -35.93 -36.87
CA PRO A 249 -29.84 -34.88 -36.09
C PRO A 249 -29.36 -35.40 -34.73
N VAL A 250 -28.11 -35.11 -34.35
CA VAL A 250 -27.59 -35.37 -32.99
C VAL A 250 -26.85 -34.13 -32.48
N ALA A 251 -27.12 -33.84 -31.21
CA ALA A 251 -26.86 -32.64 -30.42
C ALA A 251 -25.43 -32.09 -30.44
N PRO A 252 -25.25 -30.77 -30.17
CA PRO A 252 -23.94 -30.14 -30.09
C PRO A 252 -23.12 -30.71 -28.91
N PRO A 253 -21.81 -30.95 -29.07
CA PRO A 253 -20.96 -31.40 -27.99
C PRO A 253 -20.86 -30.32 -26.90
N ALA A 254 -21.02 -30.79 -25.66
CA ALA A 254 -20.90 -30.01 -24.44
C ALA A 254 -19.59 -29.21 -24.39
N GLN A 255 -19.72 -27.97 -23.94
CA GLN A 255 -18.62 -27.10 -23.57
C GLN A 255 -17.74 -27.82 -22.55
N THR A 256 -16.53 -28.17 -22.96
CA THR A 256 -15.51 -28.68 -22.04
C THR A 256 -15.19 -27.58 -21.05
N THR A 257 -15.67 -27.78 -19.81
CA THR A 257 -15.23 -27.12 -18.60
C THR A 257 -13.70 -27.05 -18.59
N ALA A 258 -13.15 -25.85 -18.69
CA ALA A 258 -11.75 -25.58 -18.37
C ALA A 258 -11.59 -25.74 -16.86
N GLU A 259 -11.37 -26.98 -16.44
CA GLU A 259 -10.96 -27.35 -15.10
C GLU A 259 -9.59 -26.72 -14.81
N SER A 260 -9.48 -26.25 -13.56
CA SER A 260 -8.33 -25.65 -12.90
C SER A 260 -7.00 -26.28 -13.27
N GLN A 261 -6.21 -25.60 -14.11
CA GLN A 261 -4.76 -25.71 -14.04
C GLN A 261 -4.31 -24.86 -12.85
N ASP A 262 -4.05 -25.51 -11.72
CA ASP A 262 -3.27 -24.90 -10.63
C ASP A 262 -1.86 -24.65 -11.18
N LEU A 263 -1.66 -23.41 -11.62
CA LEU A 263 -0.34 -22.93 -12.00
C LEU A 263 0.46 -22.78 -10.71
N ASP A 264 1.64 -23.40 -10.70
CA ASP A 264 2.61 -23.27 -9.61
C ASP A 264 3.27 -21.89 -9.73
N LEU A 265 2.61 -20.89 -9.16
CA LEU A 265 3.04 -19.51 -9.14
C LEU A 265 3.58 -19.17 -7.76
N ASP A 266 4.79 -18.60 -7.71
CA ASP A 266 5.37 -18.06 -6.48
C ASP A 266 5.10 -16.56 -6.41
N VAL A 267 4.55 -16.08 -5.28
CA VAL A 267 4.30 -14.65 -5.06
C VAL A 267 5.24 -14.12 -3.99
N ARG A 268 6.08 -13.18 -4.38
CA ARG A 268 7.06 -12.55 -3.50
C ARG A 268 6.82 -11.05 -3.37
N ARG A 269 7.22 -10.49 -2.23
CA ARG A 269 7.22 -9.04 -2.04
C ARG A 269 8.35 -8.41 -2.85
N GLY A 270 8.01 -7.43 -3.67
CA GLY A 270 8.98 -6.60 -4.38
C GLY A 270 9.73 -5.70 -3.42
N MET A 271 11.06 -5.67 -3.57
CA MET A 271 11.97 -4.82 -2.82
C MET A 271 12.55 -3.73 -3.75
N PRO A 272 13.10 -2.63 -3.22
CA PRO A 272 13.77 -1.61 -4.05
C PRO A 272 14.89 -2.17 -4.94
N SER A 273 15.51 -3.29 -4.57
CA SER A 273 16.47 -4.01 -5.42
C SER A 273 15.85 -4.59 -6.69
N ASN A 274 14.52 -4.81 -6.72
CA ASN A 274 13.77 -5.30 -7.88
C ASN A 274 13.29 -4.18 -8.80
N ALA A 275 13.57 -2.90 -8.50
CA ALA A 275 13.01 -1.76 -9.22
C ALA A 275 13.26 -1.81 -10.74
N GLU A 276 14.44 -2.27 -11.16
CA GLU A 276 14.78 -2.43 -12.58
C GLU A 276 13.88 -3.49 -13.26
N ALA A 277 13.73 -4.67 -12.63
CA ALA A 277 12.90 -5.74 -13.16
C ALA A 277 11.41 -5.36 -13.22
N ILE A 278 10.93 -4.65 -12.19
CA ILE A 278 9.55 -4.12 -12.15
C ILE A 278 9.32 -3.10 -13.27
N ALA A 279 10.26 -2.18 -13.48
CA ALA A 279 10.19 -1.16 -14.53
C ALA A 279 10.14 -1.80 -15.93
N GLN A 280 11.02 -2.78 -16.17
CA GLN A 280 11.05 -3.55 -17.41
C GLN A 280 9.76 -4.33 -17.64
N PHE A 281 9.24 -4.98 -16.59
CA PHE A 281 7.99 -5.73 -16.68
C PHE A 281 6.79 -4.84 -17.01
N ILE A 282 6.62 -3.72 -16.29
CA ILE A 282 5.53 -2.77 -16.55
C ILE A 282 5.63 -2.19 -17.96
N THR A 283 6.85 -1.87 -18.41
CA THR A 283 7.08 -1.38 -19.79
C THR A 283 6.77 -2.42 -20.86
N MET A 284 6.97 -3.70 -20.55
CA MET A 284 6.67 -4.79 -21.48
C MET A 284 5.18 -5.07 -21.62
N VAL A 285 4.43 -5.03 -20.51
CA VAL A 285 3.00 -5.44 -20.48
C VAL A 285 2.02 -4.27 -20.56
N SER A 286 2.52 -3.03 -20.61
CA SER A 286 1.69 -1.83 -20.72
C SER A 286 2.24 -0.88 -21.78
N GLU A 287 1.43 0.11 -22.17
CA GLU A 287 1.84 1.15 -23.12
C GLU A 287 2.73 2.23 -22.48
N LYS A 288 3.12 2.07 -21.21
CA LYS A 288 3.90 3.06 -20.46
C LYS A 288 5.38 2.74 -20.55
N THR A 289 6.20 3.75 -20.83
CA THR A 289 7.64 3.67 -20.56
C THR A 289 7.89 3.99 -19.10
N VAL A 290 8.40 3.02 -18.34
CA VAL A 290 8.67 3.17 -16.91
C VAL A 290 10.15 2.91 -16.67
N GLU A 291 10.82 3.86 -16.01
CA GLU A 291 12.22 3.73 -15.65
C GLU A 291 12.38 3.24 -14.21
N ARG A 292 13.57 2.73 -13.89
CA ARG A 292 13.91 2.30 -12.52
C ARG A 292 13.63 3.38 -11.47
N MET A 293 13.89 4.65 -11.79
CA MET A 293 13.68 5.76 -10.86
C MET A 293 12.20 5.97 -10.54
N ASP A 294 11.29 5.74 -11.50
CA ASP A 294 9.85 5.84 -11.28
C ASP A 294 9.39 4.81 -10.26
N ILE A 295 9.87 3.58 -10.39
CA ILE A 295 9.57 2.50 -9.42
C ILE A 295 10.16 2.79 -8.05
N MET A 296 11.39 3.31 -8.01
CA MET A 296 12.04 3.72 -6.75
C MET A 296 11.24 4.82 -6.04
N MET A 297 10.67 5.78 -6.77
CA MET A 297 9.77 6.78 -6.21
C MET A 297 8.45 6.16 -5.75
N ALA A 298 7.87 5.25 -6.54
CA ALA A 298 6.65 4.55 -6.20
C ALA A 298 6.77 3.70 -4.93
N PHE A 299 7.94 3.11 -4.64
CA PHE A 299 8.20 2.41 -3.37
C PHE A 299 8.06 3.31 -2.13
N GLY A 300 8.15 4.64 -2.27
CA GLY A 300 7.84 5.59 -1.20
C GLY A 300 6.33 5.75 -0.92
N GLU A 301 5.49 5.21 -1.79
CA GLU A 301 4.03 5.35 -1.75
C GLU A 301 3.30 4.03 -1.61
N LYS A 302 3.78 3.00 -2.29
CA LYS A 302 3.18 1.67 -2.34
C LYS A 302 4.22 0.57 -2.22
N SER A 303 3.74 -0.66 -2.09
CA SER A 303 4.52 -1.88 -2.11
C SER A 303 4.12 -2.71 -3.33
N TYR A 304 4.98 -3.62 -3.74
CA TYR A 304 4.73 -4.50 -4.88
C TYR A 304 4.67 -5.96 -4.44
N LEU A 305 3.76 -6.72 -5.05
CA LEU A 305 3.77 -8.19 -5.05
C LEU A 305 4.05 -8.65 -6.47
N LEU A 306 5.00 -9.57 -6.61
CA LEU A 306 5.52 -10.08 -7.87
C LEU A 306 5.13 -11.55 -7.97
N ALA A 307 4.33 -11.92 -8.97
CA ALA A 307 4.05 -13.30 -9.30
C ALA A 307 5.08 -13.79 -10.32
N GLN A 308 5.73 -14.91 -10.01
CA GLN A 308 6.71 -15.57 -10.85
C GLN A 308 6.26 -16.99 -11.20
N ASP A 309 6.55 -17.42 -12.42
CA ASP A 309 6.40 -18.83 -12.81
C ASP A 309 7.60 -19.68 -12.35
N LYS A 310 7.59 -20.97 -12.68
CA LYS A 310 8.63 -21.95 -12.31
C LYS A 310 10.04 -21.58 -12.81
N ASP A 311 10.12 -20.78 -13.88
CA ASP A 311 11.37 -20.34 -14.47
C ASP A 311 11.83 -18.99 -13.89
N GLU A 312 11.25 -18.58 -12.76
CA GLU A 312 11.45 -17.28 -12.09
C GLU A 312 11.08 -16.07 -12.97
N ARG A 313 10.36 -16.27 -14.08
CA ARG A 313 9.90 -15.20 -14.95
C ARG A 313 8.73 -14.48 -14.28
N MET A 314 8.79 -13.16 -14.20
CA MET A 314 7.68 -12.35 -13.71
C MET A 314 6.51 -12.43 -14.70
N VAL A 315 5.36 -12.87 -14.21
CA VAL A 315 4.12 -13.05 -14.99
C VAL A 315 3.00 -12.14 -14.51
N GLY A 316 3.14 -11.57 -13.31
CA GLY A 316 2.17 -10.60 -12.80
C GLY A 316 2.74 -9.74 -11.70
N LEU A 317 2.11 -8.59 -11.50
CA LEU A 317 2.50 -7.60 -10.51
C LEU A 317 1.26 -6.87 -9.99
N ILE A 318 1.19 -6.73 -8.66
CA ILE A 318 0.22 -5.87 -7.97
C ILE A 318 0.98 -4.78 -7.20
N GLY A 319 0.66 -3.52 -7.49
CA GLY A 319 1.02 -2.38 -6.65
C GLY A 319 -0.10 -2.09 -5.65
N TRP A 320 0.25 -2.11 -4.36
CA TRP A 320 -0.71 -2.00 -3.28
C TRP A 320 -0.17 -1.17 -2.12
N GLN A 321 -1.08 -0.58 -1.35
CA GLN A 321 -0.74 0.16 -0.14
C GLN A 321 -1.75 -0.13 0.97
N VAL A 322 -1.29 -0.02 2.21
CA VAL A 322 -2.16 -0.02 3.39
C VAL A 322 -1.99 1.29 4.11
N GLU A 323 -3.11 1.96 4.32
CA GLU A 323 -3.17 3.21 5.07
C GLU A 323 -4.44 3.21 5.91
N ASN A 324 -4.33 3.55 7.19
CA ASN A 324 -5.47 3.66 8.10
C ASN A 324 -6.40 2.44 8.09
N LEU A 325 -5.81 1.23 8.07
CA LEU A 325 -6.50 -0.07 8.00
C LEU A 325 -7.30 -0.30 6.70
N ILE A 326 -6.98 0.41 5.63
CA ILE A 326 -7.58 0.25 4.31
C ILE A 326 -6.51 -0.24 3.35
N THR A 327 -6.74 -1.39 2.74
CA THR A 327 -5.93 -1.87 1.61
C THR A 327 -6.42 -1.21 0.33
N ARG A 328 -5.48 -0.70 -0.47
CA ARG A 328 -5.74 -0.15 -1.80
C ARG A 328 -4.79 -0.78 -2.81
N VAL A 329 -5.36 -1.34 -3.86
CA VAL A 329 -4.65 -1.79 -5.06
C VAL A 329 -5.02 -0.86 -6.21
N ASP A 330 -4.02 -0.26 -6.85
CA ASP A 330 -4.23 0.67 -7.96
C ASP A 330 -3.33 0.41 -9.17
N GLU A 331 -2.54 -0.65 -9.11
CA GLU A 331 -1.70 -1.15 -10.19
C GLU A 331 -1.84 -2.66 -10.26
N VAL A 332 -2.32 -3.15 -11.41
CA VAL A 332 -2.43 -4.57 -11.72
C VAL A 332 -1.89 -4.76 -13.13
N TYR A 333 -0.78 -5.48 -13.24
CA TYR A 333 -0.07 -5.72 -14.49
C TYR A 333 0.12 -7.22 -14.65
N LEU A 334 -0.38 -7.79 -15.75
CA LEU A 334 -0.47 -9.23 -15.95
C LEU A 334 -0.01 -9.55 -17.37
N THR A 335 0.72 -10.63 -17.56
CA THR A 335 1.06 -11.08 -18.92
C THR A 335 -0.16 -11.78 -19.54
N PRO A 336 -0.37 -11.66 -20.87
CA PRO A 336 -1.53 -12.25 -21.53
C PRO A 336 -1.38 -13.76 -21.78
N ASP A 337 -0.15 -14.29 -21.72
CA ASP A 337 0.19 -15.69 -21.99
C ASP A 337 -0.12 -16.64 -20.82
N VAL A 338 -0.51 -16.10 -19.67
CA VAL A 338 -0.88 -16.87 -18.47
C VAL A 338 -2.39 -16.79 -18.23
N PRO A 339 -3.06 -17.89 -17.84
CA PRO A 339 -4.47 -17.89 -17.44
C PRO A 339 -4.78 -16.84 -16.38
N GLN A 340 -5.51 -15.79 -16.77
CA GLN A 340 -5.80 -14.61 -15.93
C GLN A 340 -6.51 -14.98 -14.62
N MET A 341 -7.40 -15.97 -14.66
CA MET A 341 -8.15 -16.43 -13.49
C MET A 341 -7.23 -16.93 -12.37
N SER A 342 -6.27 -17.81 -12.68
CA SER A 342 -5.34 -18.38 -11.71
C SER A 342 -4.31 -17.33 -11.24
N LEU A 343 -3.82 -16.50 -12.17
CA LEU A 343 -2.85 -15.46 -11.85
C LEU A 343 -3.43 -14.39 -10.91
N VAL A 344 -4.62 -13.84 -11.23
CA VAL A 344 -5.30 -12.86 -10.38
C VAL A 344 -5.64 -13.47 -9.03
N ARG A 345 -6.17 -14.70 -9.00
CA ARG A 345 -6.47 -15.39 -7.74
C ARG A 345 -5.24 -15.46 -6.83
N THR A 346 -4.11 -15.91 -7.35
CA THR A 346 -2.86 -16.05 -6.56
C THR A 346 -2.38 -14.70 -6.01
N LEU A 347 -2.40 -13.66 -6.85
CA LEU A 347 -2.01 -12.31 -6.44
C LEU A 347 -2.98 -11.70 -5.42
N VAL A 348 -4.29 -11.94 -5.57
CA VAL A 348 -5.33 -11.49 -4.64
C VAL A 348 -5.20 -12.20 -3.30
N GLU A 349 -5.02 -13.53 -3.28
CA GLU A 349 -4.79 -14.30 -2.06
C GLU A 349 -3.58 -13.75 -1.28
N ALA A 350 -2.44 -13.56 -1.96
CA ALA A 350 -1.24 -12.97 -1.34
C ALA A 350 -1.47 -11.53 -0.85
N THR A 351 -2.24 -10.72 -1.60
CA THR A 351 -2.59 -9.35 -1.20
C THR A 351 -3.48 -9.36 0.04
N GLU A 352 -4.48 -10.23 0.10
CA GLU A 352 -5.39 -10.36 1.23
C GLU A 352 -4.68 -10.86 2.48
N ASP A 353 -3.78 -11.83 2.35
CA ASP A 353 -2.96 -12.33 3.46
C ASP A 353 -2.07 -11.22 4.03
N ALA A 354 -1.36 -10.50 3.16
CA ALA A 354 -0.55 -9.36 3.57
C ALA A 354 -1.42 -8.23 4.20
N SER A 355 -2.64 -8.05 3.71
CA SER A 355 -3.61 -7.08 4.25
C SER A 355 -4.12 -7.49 5.63
N ARG A 356 -4.41 -8.77 5.84
CA ARG A 356 -4.83 -9.30 7.15
C ARG A 356 -3.70 -9.22 8.17
N ASP A 357 -2.46 -9.47 7.77
CA ASP A 357 -1.28 -9.28 8.62
C ASP A 357 -1.04 -7.81 8.99
N LEU A 358 -1.50 -6.88 8.15
CA LEU A 358 -1.54 -5.45 8.43
C LEU A 358 -2.87 -5.00 9.07
N GLN A 359 -3.73 -5.95 9.40
CA GLN A 359 -5.02 -5.75 10.07
C GLN A 359 -6.01 -4.86 9.30
N SER A 360 -5.90 -4.78 7.97
CA SER A 360 -6.84 -4.04 7.13
C SER A 360 -8.28 -4.54 7.34
N GLU A 361 -9.22 -3.61 7.43
CA GLU A 361 -10.65 -3.89 7.57
C GLU A 361 -11.33 -4.09 6.21
N VAL A 362 -10.84 -3.40 5.18
CA VAL A 362 -11.41 -3.39 3.82
C VAL A 362 -10.30 -3.33 2.77
N SER A 363 -10.56 -3.92 1.60
CA SER A 363 -9.73 -3.84 0.41
C SER A 363 -10.50 -3.18 -0.73
N PHE A 364 -9.86 -2.21 -1.38
CA PHE A 364 -10.33 -1.58 -2.61
C PHE A 364 -9.37 -1.87 -3.75
N ILE A 365 -9.91 -2.30 -4.89
CA ILE A 365 -9.16 -2.49 -6.13
C ILE A 365 -9.64 -1.46 -7.14
N PHE A 366 -8.72 -0.75 -7.76
CA PHE A 366 -9.00 0.23 -8.82
C PHE A 366 -8.32 -0.24 -10.10
N LEU A 367 -9.14 -0.58 -11.09
CA LEU A 367 -8.69 -1.10 -12.38
C LEU A 367 -9.05 -0.09 -13.49
N PRO A 368 -8.21 0.11 -14.52
CA PRO A 368 -8.61 0.86 -15.72
C PRO A 368 -9.90 0.30 -16.34
N LYS A 369 -10.73 1.16 -16.94
CA LYS A 369 -11.97 0.72 -17.60
C LYS A 369 -11.73 -0.24 -18.76
N GLU A 370 -10.57 -0.17 -19.39
CA GLU A 370 -10.14 -1.02 -20.49
C GLU A 370 -9.65 -2.40 -20.01
N THR A 371 -9.67 -2.66 -18.70
CA THR A 371 -9.24 -3.94 -18.14
C THR A 371 -10.06 -5.09 -18.73
N PRO A 372 -9.41 -6.15 -19.24
CA PRO A 372 -10.12 -7.29 -19.82
C PRO A 372 -11.12 -7.92 -18.83
N GLN A 373 -12.32 -8.24 -19.31
CA GLN A 373 -13.38 -8.84 -18.50
C GLN A 373 -12.93 -10.09 -17.70
N PRO A 374 -12.09 -11.01 -18.25
CA PRO A 374 -11.60 -12.15 -17.47
C PRO A 374 -10.81 -11.79 -16.21
N VAL A 375 -10.15 -10.63 -16.19
CA VAL A 375 -9.43 -10.12 -15.01
C VAL A 375 -10.45 -9.64 -13.97
N ILE A 376 -11.46 -8.88 -14.38
CA ILE A 376 -12.54 -8.41 -13.49
C ILE A 376 -13.29 -9.60 -12.89
N ASP A 377 -13.67 -10.58 -13.72
CA ASP A 377 -14.37 -11.79 -13.28
C ASP A 377 -13.55 -12.58 -12.24
N ALA A 378 -12.21 -12.56 -12.35
CA ALA A 378 -11.34 -13.21 -11.38
C ALA A 378 -11.38 -12.51 -10.01
N PHE A 379 -11.42 -11.17 -9.96
CA PHE A 379 -11.63 -10.44 -8.70
C PHE A 379 -13.03 -10.70 -8.13
N LEU A 380 -14.08 -10.70 -8.96
CA LEU A 380 -15.44 -11.01 -8.53
C LEU A 380 -15.53 -12.43 -7.93
N LYS A 381 -14.90 -13.41 -8.57
CA LYS A 381 -14.81 -14.79 -8.07
C LYS A 381 -14.00 -14.90 -6.77
N ALA A 382 -13.03 -14.01 -6.56
CA ALA A 382 -12.32 -13.89 -5.29
C ALA A 382 -13.15 -13.21 -4.18
N GLY A 383 -14.41 -12.85 -4.45
CA GLY A 383 -15.35 -12.30 -3.47
C GLY A 383 -15.29 -10.77 -3.35
N TYR A 384 -14.82 -10.08 -4.38
CA TYR A 384 -14.99 -8.63 -4.50
C TYR A 384 -16.33 -8.29 -5.17
N ASP A 385 -16.93 -7.18 -4.76
CA ASP A 385 -18.12 -6.62 -5.38
C ASP A 385 -17.77 -5.30 -6.09
N TYR A 386 -18.60 -4.90 -7.07
CA TYR A 386 -18.50 -3.56 -7.65
C TYR A 386 -18.68 -2.49 -6.58
N LEU A 387 -17.73 -1.55 -6.55
CA LEU A 387 -17.72 -0.44 -5.61
C LEU A 387 -18.89 0.50 -5.89
N LYS A 388 -19.75 0.68 -4.89
CA LYS A 388 -20.82 1.68 -4.89
C LYS A 388 -20.63 2.58 -3.68
N LEU A 389 -20.21 3.83 -3.90
CA LEU A 389 -19.85 4.74 -2.80
C LEU A 389 -21.01 4.98 -1.80
N GLU A 390 -22.24 4.98 -2.31
CA GLU A 390 -23.47 5.12 -1.53
C GLU A 390 -23.75 3.95 -0.57
N THR A 391 -23.25 2.74 -0.86
CA THR A 391 -23.46 1.55 -0.02
C THR A 391 -22.44 1.45 1.11
N ILE A 392 -21.34 2.22 1.03
CA ILE A 392 -20.32 2.24 2.07
C ILE A 392 -20.88 2.95 3.29
N LYS A 393 -21.10 2.18 4.37
CA LYS A 393 -21.64 2.70 5.64
C LYS A 393 -20.67 3.62 6.37
N PHE A 394 -19.36 3.39 6.22
CA PHE A 394 -18.32 4.06 7.00
C PHE A 394 -17.74 5.26 6.24
N PRO A 395 -17.85 6.49 6.76
CA PRO A 395 -17.34 7.70 6.10
C PRO A 395 -15.87 7.60 5.69
N ALA A 396 -14.98 7.14 6.60
CA ALA A 396 -13.55 6.98 6.30
C ALA A 396 -13.26 6.06 5.11
N TRP A 397 -14.01 4.96 4.98
CA TRP A 397 -13.88 4.04 3.85
C TRP A 397 -14.40 4.69 2.57
N ARG A 398 -15.50 5.44 2.67
CA ARG A 398 -16.10 6.14 1.53
C ARG A 398 -15.19 7.25 1.01
N GLU A 399 -14.58 8.03 1.89
CA GLU A 399 -13.60 9.07 1.54
C GLU A 399 -12.39 8.45 0.85
N ALA A 400 -11.78 7.42 1.46
CA ALA A 400 -10.63 6.74 0.88
C ALA A 400 -10.91 6.10 -0.49
N ALA A 401 -12.15 5.65 -0.72
CA ALA A 401 -12.60 5.15 -2.02
C ALA A 401 -12.84 6.30 -3.01
N HIS A 402 -13.54 7.36 -2.59
CA HIS A 402 -13.87 8.52 -3.40
C HIS A 402 -12.62 9.27 -3.89
N GLU A 403 -11.60 9.44 -3.04
CA GLU A 403 -10.33 10.10 -3.40
C GLU A 403 -9.63 9.47 -4.61
N ARG A 404 -9.83 8.15 -4.83
CA ARG A 404 -9.17 7.42 -5.91
C ARG A 404 -10.07 7.17 -7.10
N MET A 405 -11.39 7.16 -6.91
CA MET A 405 -12.36 6.94 -7.98
C MET A 405 -12.29 8.06 -9.02
N SER A 406 -12.35 7.66 -10.29
CA SER A 406 -12.50 8.58 -11.42
C SER A 406 -13.39 7.96 -12.48
N SER A 407 -13.77 8.75 -13.49
CA SER A 407 -14.52 8.23 -14.64
C SER A 407 -13.76 7.18 -15.43
N GLU A 408 -12.45 7.03 -15.27
CA GLU A 408 -11.61 6.11 -16.05
C GLU A 408 -11.34 4.78 -15.34
N LEU A 409 -11.93 4.58 -14.15
CA LEU A 409 -11.65 3.44 -13.29
C LEU A 409 -12.90 2.64 -12.96
N VAL A 410 -12.70 1.33 -12.85
CA VAL A 410 -13.63 0.38 -12.24
C VAL A 410 -13.13 0.12 -10.82
N GLY A 411 -13.96 0.47 -9.84
CA GLY A 411 -13.69 0.18 -8.43
C GLY A 411 -14.32 -1.15 -8.01
N LEU A 412 -13.57 -1.94 -7.25
CA LEU A 412 -14.05 -3.15 -6.59
C LEU A 412 -13.77 -3.05 -5.08
N MET A 413 -14.60 -3.70 -4.27
CA MET A 413 -14.53 -3.65 -2.80
C MET A 413 -14.72 -5.04 -2.21
N LYS A 414 -13.94 -5.35 -1.17
CA LYS A 414 -14.16 -6.51 -0.30
C LYS A 414 -13.92 -6.13 1.15
N GLN A 415 -14.87 -6.46 2.02
CA GLN A 415 -14.66 -6.35 3.46
C GLN A 415 -13.77 -7.53 3.90
N LEU A 416 -12.60 -7.24 4.47
CA LEU A 416 -11.64 -8.26 4.88
C LEU A 416 -11.90 -8.78 6.30
N ARG A 417 -12.64 -8.02 7.11
CA ARG A 417 -12.92 -8.32 8.51
C ARG A 417 -14.32 -7.88 8.91
N GLU A 418 -15.00 -8.71 9.68
CA GLU A 418 -16.26 -8.33 10.34
C GLU A 418 -16.00 -7.46 11.60
N ASP A 419 -14.93 -7.76 12.35
CA ASP A 419 -14.61 -7.06 13.59
C ASP A 419 -13.79 -5.79 13.34
N ARG A 420 -14.45 -4.63 13.42
CA ARG A 420 -13.75 -3.34 13.33
C ARG A 420 -12.88 -3.08 14.56
N VAL A 421 -11.72 -2.47 14.31
CA VAL A 421 -10.79 -2.01 15.35
C VAL A 421 -11.36 -0.77 16.05
N MET A 422 -11.89 0.18 15.26
CA MET A 422 -12.61 1.33 15.80
C MET A 422 -14.11 1.04 15.87
N LYS A 423 -14.54 0.53 17.03
CA LYS A 423 -15.96 0.33 17.32
C LYS A 423 -16.57 1.63 17.87
N PRO A 424 -17.78 2.03 17.44
CA PRO A 424 -18.59 2.96 18.22
C PRO A 424 -18.77 2.38 19.62
N ILE A 425 -18.62 3.21 20.67
CA ILE A 425 -19.00 2.83 22.04
C ILE A 425 -20.52 2.77 22.13
#